data_AF-A0A9D4LQM2-F1
#
_entry.id   AF-A0A9D4LQM2-F1
#
_cell.length_a   1.000
_cell.length_b   1.000
_cell.length_c   1.000
_cell.angle_alpha   90.00
_cell.angle_beta   90.00
_cell.angle_gamma   90.00
#
_symmetry.space_group_name_H-M   'P 1'
#
loop_
_entity.id
_entity.type
_entity.pdbx_description
1 polymer ?
#
loop_
_entity_poly.entity_id
_entity_poly.type
_entity_poly.pdbx_seq_one_letter_code
_entity_poly.pdbx_strand_id
1 'polypeptide(L)'
;MSHFVDCAELSYWDYRTKVLVLASSLRGAARNYYMSLSESERRDYETLTSRLSQRFGSSKHQNLWLSKFENRRRMRGESIASLADDIRQLAQKAYADLDSIAVERLALNQLYKQINFR
;
A
#
# COMPACT_ATOMS: atom_id res chain seq x y z
N MET A 1 2.47 -8.77 -5.00
CA MET A 1 3.94 -8.85 -5.15
C MET A 1 4.52 -10.09 -4.46
N SER A 2 4.06 -10.49 -3.27
CA SER A 2 4.52 -11.71 -2.56
C SER A 2 4.60 -12.95 -3.47
N HIS A 3 3.49 -13.38 -4.08
CA HIS A 3 3.46 -14.57 -4.93
C HIS A 3 4.44 -14.56 -6.13
N PHE A 4 4.79 -13.39 -6.67
CA PHE A 4 5.74 -13.32 -7.78
C PHE A 4 7.19 -13.53 -7.31
N VAL A 5 7.53 -12.99 -6.14
CA VAL A 5 8.85 -13.15 -5.53
C VAL A 5 9.05 -14.61 -5.12
N ASP A 6 8.06 -15.20 -4.47
CA ASP A 6 8.08 -16.60 -4.01
C ASP A 6 8.27 -17.59 -5.18
N CYS A 7 7.56 -17.38 -6.31
CA CYS A 7 7.74 -18.20 -7.51
C CYS A 7 9.12 -18.03 -8.17
N ALA A 8 9.68 -16.82 -8.15
CA ALA A 8 10.95 -16.54 -8.81
C ALA A 8 12.14 -17.11 -8.02
N GLU A 9 12.03 -17.18 -6.69
CA GLU A 9 13.01 -17.86 -5.82
C GLU A 9 12.95 -19.39 -6.02
N LEU A 10 11.75 -19.98 -6.01
CA LEU A 10 11.58 -21.42 -6.23
C LEU A 10 12.08 -21.90 -7.60
N SER A 11 12.08 -21.01 -8.60
CA SER A 11 12.43 -21.35 -9.99
C SER A 11 13.85 -20.93 -10.40
N TYR A 12 14.67 -20.43 -9.46
CA TYR A 12 16.02 -19.91 -9.73
C TYR A 12 16.08 -18.93 -10.91
N TRP A 13 15.08 -18.06 -11.07
CA TRP A 13 15.06 -17.14 -12.20
C TRP A 13 16.21 -16.15 -12.11
N ASP A 14 17.00 -16.09 -13.17
CA ASP A 14 17.96 -15.01 -13.33
C ASP A 14 17.25 -13.66 -13.45
N TYR A 15 18.00 -12.60 -13.23
CA TYR A 15 17.47 -11.24 -13.19
C TYR A 15 16.77 -10.85 -14.52
N ARG A 16 17.29 -11.35 -15.65
CA ARG A 16 16.72 -11.13 -16.98
C ARG A 16 15.37 -11.82 -17.14
N THR A 17 15.23 -13.04 -16.66
CA THR A 17 13.98 -13.82 -16.68
C THR A 17 12.93 -13.16 -15.79
N LYS A 18 13.32 -12.69 -14.59
CA LYS A 18 12.42 -11.92 -13.70
C LYS A 18 11.85 -10.68 -14.41
N VAL A 19 12.69 -9.92 -15.12
CA VAL A 19 12.25 -8.75 -15.91
C VAL A 19 11.29 -9.13 -17.03
N LEU A 20 11.61 -10.16 -17.82
CA LEU A 20 10.79 -10.58 -18.95
C LEU A 20 9.42 -11.09 -18.49
N VAL A 21 9.39 -11.92 -17.45
CA VAL A 21 8.13 -12.42 -16.90
C VAL A 21 7.33 -11.27 -16.28
N LEU A 22 7.97 -10.38 -15.52
CA LEU A 22 7.28 -9.21 -14.97
C LEU A 22 6.68 -8.37 -16.10
N ALA A 23 7.45 -8.02 -17.13
CA ALA A 23 6.98 -7.25 -18.27
C ALA A 23 5.82 -7.94 -19.00
N SER A 24 5.85 -9.26 -19.14
CA SER A 24 4.78 -10.04 -19.76
C SER A 24 3.49 -10.07 -18.93
N SER A 25 3.60 -9.94 -17.60
CA SER A 25 2.46 -9.90 -16.69
C SER A 25 1.75 -8.55 -16.66
N LEU A 26 2.41 -7.46 -17.10
CA LEU A 26 1.84 -6.12 -17.12
C LEU A 26 0.75 -5.98 -18.17
N ARG A 27 -0.41 -5.44 -17.76
CA ARG A 27 -1.57 -5.19 -18.63
C ARG A 27 -2.08 -3.76 -18.47
N GLY A 28 -2.78 -3.26 -19.50
CA GLY A 28 -3.45 -1.95 -19.47
C GLY A 28 -2.53 -0.78 -19.10
N ALA A 29 -2.94 0.02 -18.12
CA ALA A 29 -2.19 1.22 -17.69
C ALA A 29 -0.76 0.91 -17.22
N ALA A 30 -0.52 -0.26 -16.62
CA ALA A 30 0.82 -0.66 -16.18
C ALA A 30 1.73 -1.01 -17.37
N ARG A 31 1.18 -1.62 -18.42
CA ARG A 31 1.90 -1.89 -19.67
C ARG A 31 2.23 -0.59 -20.41
N ASN A 32 1.29 0.35 -20.47
CA ASN A 32 1.53 1.67 -21.08
C ASN A 32 2.63 2.44 -20.33
N TYR A 33 2.63 2.40 -19.01
CA TYR A 33 3.69 3.02 -18.20
C TYR A 33 5.05 2.35 -18.42
N TYR A 34 5.11 1.01 -18.45
CA TYR A 34 6.32 0.27 -18.80
C TYR A 34 6.88 0.69 -20.17
N MET A 35 6.01 0.86 -21.17
CA MET A 35 6.39 1.31 -22.52
C MET A 35 6.80 2.80 -22.58
N SER A 36 6.64 3.56 -21.50
CA SER A 36 7.14 4.94 -21.38
C SER A 36 8.51 5.05 -20.70
N LEU A 37 8.97 3.99 -20.01
CA LEU A 37 10.28 3.96 -19.35
C LEU A 37 11.43 3.82 -20.35
N SER A 38 12.63 4.24 -20.01
CA SER A 38 13.83 4.02 -20.83
C SER A 38 14.23 2.54 -20.89
N GLU A 39 15.03 2.14 -21.89
CA GLU A 39 15.47 0.75 -22.04
C GLU A 39 16.31 0.25 -20.85
N SER A 40 17.13 1.12 -20.27
CA SER A 40 17.91 0.83 -19.05
C SER A 40 16.98 0.57 -17.85
N GLU A 41 15.96 1.42 -17.65
CA GLU A 41 14.97 1.25 -16.57
C GLU A 41 14.08 0.02 -16.76
N ARG A 42 13.84 -0.42 -18.00
CA ARG A 42 13.05 -1.62 -18.30
C ARG A 42 13.83 -2.92 -18.09
N ARG A 43 15.16 -2.87 -18.22
CA ARG A 43 16.05 -4.05 -18.14
C ARG A 43 16.58 -4.29 -16.73
N ASP A 44 16.48 -3.30 -15.86
CA ASP A 44 16.83 -3.43 -14.46
C ASP A 44 15.59 -3.75 -13.60
N TYR A 45 15.57 -4.92 -12.96
CA TYR A 45 14.42 -5.39 -12.19
C TYR A 45 14.13 -4.52 -10.96
N GLU A 46 15.15 -4.10 -10.21
CA GLU A 46 15.00 -3.23 -9.04
C GLU A 46 14.44 -1.86 -9.42
N THR A 47 14.99 -1.24 -10.46
CA THR A 47 14.49 0.04 -10.97
C THR A 47 13.06 -0.11 -11.51
N LEU A 48 12.79 -1.15 -12.29
CA LEU A 48 11.46 -1.41 -12.84
C LEU A 48 10.41 -1.62 -11.75
N THR A 49 10.71 -2.46 -10.76
CA THR A 49 9.79 -2.73 -9.64
C THR A 49 9.59 -1.50 -8.77
N SER A 50 10.63 -0.70 -8.53
CA SER A 50 10.54 0.58 -7.82
C SER A 50 9.64 1.58 -8.55
N ARG A 51 9.85 1.79 -9.86
CA ARG A 51 9.01 2.69 -10.69
C ARG A 51 7.55 2.25 -10.73
N LEU A 52 7.30 0.95 -10.91
CA LEU A 52 5.95 0.40 -10.89
C LEU A 52 5.30 0.57 -9.52
N SER A 53 6.05 0.37 -8.43
CA SER A 53 5.57 0.57 -7.07
C SER A 53 5.30 2.05 -6.76
N GLN A 54 6.11 2.96 -7.27
CA GLN A 54 5.88 4.40 -7.12
C GLN A 54 4.61 4.84 -7.87
N ARG A 55 4.40 4.32 -9.09
CA ARG A 55 3.26 4.71 -9.93
C ARG A 55 1.94 4.03 -9.53
N PHE A 56 1.99 2.78 -9.08
CA PHE A 56 0.81 1.94 -8.84
C PHE A 56 0.74 1.34 -7.43
N GLY A 57 1.83 1.36 -6.66
CA GLY A 57 2.04 0.51 -5.49
C GLY A 57 1.62 1.07 -4.13
N SER A 58 1.28 2.35 -3.96
CA SER A 58 0.91 2.84 -2.62
C SER A 58 -0.02 4.04 -2.60
N SER A 59 0.19 5.04 -3.45
CA SER A 59 -0.54 6.32 -3.35
C SER A 59 -2.07 6.20 -3.47
N LYS A 60 -2.59 5.38 -4.39
CA LYS A 60 -4.04 5.18 -4.55
C LYS A 60 -4.67 4.42 -3.38
N HIS A 61 -3.95 3.47 -2.78
CA HIS A 61 -4.46 2.70 -1.64
C HIS A 61 -4.35 3.52 -0.36
N GLN A 62 -3.25 4.24 -0.17
CA GLN A 62 -3.02 5.09 0.99
C GLN A 62 -4.04 6.22 1.09
N ASN A 63 -4.34 6.93 0.00
CA ASN A 63 -5.37 7.98 -0.02
C ASN A 63 -6.76 7.44 0.31
N LEU A 64 -7.08 6.22 -0.14
CA LEU A 64 -8.34 5.56 0.22
C LEU A 64 -8.41 5.25 1.73
N TRP A 65 -7.33 4.71 2.30
CA TRP A 65 -7.27 4.40 3.73
C TRP A 65 -7.26 5.65 4.60
N LEU A 66 -6.54 6.71 4.19
CA LEU A 66 -6.59 8.03 4.82
C LEU A 66 -8.01 8.58 4.83
N SER A 67 -8.69 8.56 3.68
CA SER A 67 -10.09 8.99 3.60
C SER A 67 -11.00 8.18 4.53
N LYS A 68 -10.84 6.85 4.60
CA LYS A 68 -11.61 6.00 5.52
C LYS A 68 -11.31 6.31 7.00
N PHE A 69 -10.04 6.55 7.33
CA PHE A 69 -9.60 6.90 8.68
C PHE A 69 -10.19 8.24 9.14
N GLU A 70 -10.11 9.27 8.29
CA GLU A 70 -10.63 10.61 8.59
C GLU A 70 -12.16 10.62 8.74
N ASN A 71 -12.85 9.86 7.88
CA ASN A 71 -14.31 9.78 7.88
C ASN A 71 -14.87 8.77 8.88
N ARG A 72 -14.03 8.06 9.65
CA ARG A 72 -14.51 7.06 10.61
C ARG A 72 -15.23 7.75 11.77
N ARG A 73 -16.55 7.57 11.84
CA ARG A 73 -17.44 8.04 12.92
C ARG A 73 -17.99 6.88 13.71
N ARG A 74 -18.18 7.06 15.02
CA ARG A 74 -18.80 6.05 15.90
C ARG A 74 -20.24 5.75 15.46
N MET A 75 -20.58 4.49 15.30
CA MET A 75 -21.95 4.08 14.96
C MET A 75 -22.84 4.04 16.21
N ARG A 76 -24.16 4.18 16.02
CA ARG A 76 -25.12 4.08 17.11
C ARG A 76 -25.10 2.66 17.70
N GLY A 77 -24.84 2.54 19.00
CA GLY A 77 -24.71 1.24 19.67
C GLY A 77 -23.31 0.62 19.59
N GLU A 78 -22.37 1.23 18.89
CA GLU A 78 -21.00 0.72 18.81
C GLU A 78 -20.25 0.91 20.14
N SER A 79 -19.53 -0.13 20.58
CA SER A 79 -18.67 -0.09 21.75
C SER A 79 -17.42 0.75 21.48
N ILE A 80 -16.89 1.41 22.53
CA ILE A 80 -15.67 2.23 22.39
C ILE A 80 -14.47 1.35 22.01
N ALA A 81 -14.40 0.12 22.53
CA ALA A 81 -13.35 -0.84 22.20
C ALA A 81 -13.38 -1.21 20.70
N SER A 82 -14.56 -1.49 20.14
CA SER A 82 -14.72 -1.78 18.70
C SER A 82 -14.29 -0.60 17.83
N LEU A 83 -14.67 0.62 18.22
CA LEU A 83 -14.26 1.83 17.53
C LEU A 83 -12.74 2.03 17.56
N ALA A 84 -12.12 1.83 18.73
CA ALA A 84 -10.68 1.99 18.90
C ALA A 84 -9.89 1.00 18.05
N ASP A 85 -10.34 -0.26 18.00
CA ASP A 85 -9.68 -1.29 17.23
C ASP A 85 -9.75 -1.01 15.72
N ASP A 86 -10.92 -0.61 15.23
CA ASP A 86 -11.11 -0.26 13.82
C ASP A 86 -10.32 0.99 13.43
N ILE A 87 -10.28 2.02 14.27
CA ILE A 87 -9.45 3.22 14.06
C ILE A 87 -7.96 2.86 13.97
N ARG A 88 -7.45 1.96 14.83
CA ARG A 88 -6.05 1.50 14.77
C ARG A 88 -5.76 0.75 13.48
N GLN A 89 -6.62 -0.17 13.08
CA GLN A 89 -6.44 -0.92 11.83
C GLN A 89 -6.46 0.00 10.60
N LEU A 90 -7.32 1.03 10.62
CA LEU A 90 -7.35 2.05 9.57
C LEU A 90 -6.07 2.91 9.57
N ALA A 91 -5.58 3.31 10.74
CA ALA A 91 -4.34 4.08 10.87
C ALA A 91 -3.13 3.32 10.33
N GLN A 92 -3.00 2.03 10.65
CA GLN A 92 -1.92 1.18 10.13
C GLN A 92 -1.91 1.07 8.61
N LYS A 93 -3.11 1.06 7.98
CA LYS A 93 -3.23 1.00 6.52
C LYS A 93 -3.06 2.37 5.86
N ALA A 94 -3.46 3.44 6.53
CA ALA A 94 -3.37 4.82 6.05
C ALA A 94 -1.96 5.41 6.16
N TYR A 95 -1.20 4.98 7.16
CA TYR A 95 0.14 5.46 7.49
C TYR A 95 1.15 4.30 7.54
N ALA A 96 1.10 3.43 6.53
CA ALA A 96 1.98 2.25 6.44
C ALA A 96 3.47 2.61 6.28
N ASP A 97 3.76 3.87 5.98
CA ASP A 97 5.08 4.48 5.84
C ASP A 97 5.61 5.13 7.12
N LEU A 98 4.78 5.26 8.17
CA LEU A 98 5.18 5.83 9.45
C LEU A 98 5.60 4.75 10.46
N ASP A 99 6.34 5.17 11.49
CA ASP A 99 6.68 4.29 12.61
C ASP A 99 5.45 3.94 13.46
N SER A 100 5.50 2.79 14.14
CA SER A 100 4.37 2.26 14.90
C SER A 100 3.92 3.17 16.05
N ILE A 101 4.84 3.96 16.64
CA ILE A 101 4.53 4.89 17.72
C ILE A 101 3.76 6.09 17.17
N ALA A 102 4.17 6.63 16.02
CA ALA A 102 3.47 7.70 15.33
C ALA A 102 2.07 7.25 14.88
N VAL A 103 1.93 6.05 14.32
CA VAL A 103 0.64 5.48 13.92
C VAL A 103 -0.31 5.35 15.12
N GLU A 104 0.17 4.83 16.25
CA GLU A 104 -0.66 4.68 17.46
C GLU A 104 -1.11 6.04 18.01
N ARG A 105 -0.21 7.05 18.00
CA ARG A 105 -0.57 8.42 18.41
C ARG A 105 -1.64 9.03 17.52
N LEU A 106 -1.58 8.81 16.21
CA LEU A 106 -2.60 9.27 15.27
C LEU A 106 -3.95 8.58 15.52
N ALA A 107 -3.93 7.27 15.74
CA ALA A 107 -5.12 6.49 16.07
C ALA A 107 -5.79 7.00 17.36
N LEU A 108 -5.01 7.22 18.43
CA LEU A 108 -5.52 7.75 19.69
C LEU A 108 -6.11 9.15 19.54
N ASN A 109 -5.43 10.05 18.83
CA ASN A 109 -5.95 11.39 18.58
C ASN A 109 -7.29 11.35 17.82
N GLN A 110 -7.42 10.48 16.83
CA GLN A 110 -8.67 10.31 16.10
C GLN A 110 -9.77 9.73 16.99
N LEU A 111 -9.45 8.75 17.85
CA LEU A 111 -10.39 8.21 18.83
C LEU A 111 -10.88 9.29 19.81
N TYR A 112 -9.98 10.12 20.34
CA TYR A 112 -10.34 11.23 21.24
C TYR A 112 -11.28 12.22 20.57
N LYS A 113 -11.06 12.56 19.30
CA LYS A 113 -11.99 13.41 18.53
C LYS A 113 -13.40 12.81 18.45
N GLN A 114 -13.54 11.50 18.31
CA GLN A 114 -14.86 10.86 18.22
C GLN A 114 -15.56 10.71 19.58
N ILE A 115 -14.81 10.77 20.69
CA ILE A 115 -15.36 10.63 22.05
C ILE A 115 -15.72 12.00 22.65
N ASN A 116 -14.89 13.02 22.42
CA ASN A 116 -15.04 14.34 23.07
C ASN A 116 -16.01 15.29 22.35
N PHE A 117 -16.32 15.07 21.06
CA PHE A 117 -17.29 15.89 20.32
C PHE A 117 -18.72 15.33 20.40
N ARG A 118 -19.16 14.91 21.60
CA ARG A 118 -20.56 14.59 21.90
C ARG A 118 -21.32 15.82 22.36
#